data_AF-A0A1R1HZF7-F1
#
_entry.id   AF-A0A1R1HZF7-F1
#
_cell.length_a   1.000
_cell.length_b   1.000
_cell.length_c   1.000
_cell.angle_alpha   90.00
_cell.angle_beta   90.00
_cell.angle_gamma   90.00
#
_symmetry.space_group_name_H-M   'P 1'
#
loop_
_entity.id
_entity.type
_entity.pdbx_description
1 polymer ?
#
loop_
_entity_poly.entity_id
_entity_poly.type
_entity_poly.pdbx_seq_one_letter_code
_entity_poly.pdbx_strand_id
1 'polypeptide(L)'
;MEMAQLLARFKLQVKRNLGASVDLERLTREPAYARQRLNEIEDAAEDEDLLVLVLRLRDHLLPLAAETPAVETAAPTESVSRPATTRSYLKGARAW
;
A
#
# COMPACT_ATOMS: atom_id res chain seq x y z
N MET A 1 -2.36 1.75 15.40
CA MET A 1 -2.87 0.56 16.10
C MET A 1 -1.94 -0.59 15.82
N GLU A 2 -1.74 -1.48 16.79
CA GLU A 2 -0.95 -2.70 16.58
C GLU A 2 -1.72 -3.70 15.70
N MET A 3 -1.01 -4.49 14.89
CA MET A 3 -1.58 -5.46 13.94
C MET A 3 -2.58 -6.41 14.60
N ALA A 4 -2.26 -6.90 15.81
CA ALA A 4 -3.12 -7.81 16.55
C ALA A 4 -4.49 -7.20 16.89
N GLN A 5 -4.52 -5.91 17.23
CA GLN A 5 -5.77 -5.20 17.55
C GLN A 5 -6.63 -5.03 16.28
N LEU A 6 -5.99 -4.78 15.14
CA LEU A 6 -6.66 -4.67 13.84
C LEU A 6 -7.29 -6.01 13.43
N LEU A 7 -6.54 -7.11 13.51
CA LEU A 7 -7.03 -8.46 13.25
C LEU A 7 -8.21 -8.85 14.16
N ALA A 8 -8.12 -8.53 15.45
CA ALA A 8 -9.18 -8.80 16.41
C ALA A 8 -10.46 -8.02 16.09
N ARG A 9 -10.33 -6.72 15.78
CA ARG A 9 -11.48 -5.87 15.41
C ARG A 9 -12.12 -6.34 14.12
N PHE A 10 -11.31 -6.68 13.12
CA PHE A 10 -11.78 -7.24 11.86
C PHE A 10 -12.60 -8.51 12.06
N LYS A 11 -12.05 -9.50 12.78
CA LYS A 11 -12.76 -10.76 13.08
C LYS A 11 -14.09 -10.50 13.80
N LEU A 12 -14.13 -9.55 14.72
CA LEU A 12 -15.35 -9.19 15.43
C LEU A 12 -16.39 -8.55 14.51
N GLN A 13 -15.98 -7.63 13.63
CA GLN A 13 -16.89 -7.00 12.66
C GLN A 13 -17.42 -8.00 11.63
N VAL A 14 -16.58 -8.89 11.10
CA VAL A 14 -17.02 -9.97 10.19
C VAL A 14 -18.06 -10.85 10.87
N LYS A 15 -17.84 -11.23 12.14
CA LYS A 15 -18.81 -12.02 12.89
C LYS A 15 -20.14 -11.28 13.12
N ARG A 16 -20.10 -9.96 13.34
CA ARG A 16 -21.29 -9.15 13.60
C ARG A 16 -22.11 -8.86 12.35
N ASN A 17 -21.46 -8.53 11.24
CA ASN A 17 -22.12 -8.13 10.00
C ASN A 17 -22.48 -9.32 9.11
N LEU A 18 -21.62 -10.34 9.03
CA LEU A 18 -21.76 -11.46 8.10
C LEU A 18 -22.10 -12.78 8.78
N GLY A 19 -22.08 -12.85 10.11
CA GLY A 19 -22.25 -14.10 10.86
C GLY A 19 -21.13 -15.13 10.64
N ALA A 20 -20.09 -14.78 9.87
CA ALA A 20 -19.01 -15.66 9.51
C ALA A 20 -17.83 -15.58 10.50
N SER A 21 -17.05 -16.65 10.58
CA SER A 21 -15.79 -16.65 11.32
C SER A 21 -14.61 -16.60 10.37
N VAL A 22 -13.54 -15.95 10.82
CA VAL A 22 -12.26 -15.88 10.10
C VAL A 22 -11.18 -16.52 10.96
N ASP A 23 -10.38 -17.37 10.33
CA ASP A 23 -9.19 -17.93 10.92
C ASP A 23 -8.02 -16.96 10.76
N LEU A 24 -7.58 -16.35 11.86
CA LEU A 24 -6.53 -15.33 11.85
C LEU A 24 -5.14 -15.93 11.65
N GLU A 25 -4.92 -17.18 12.06
CA GLU A 25 -3.64 -17.85 11.86
C GLU A 25 -3.42 -18.09 10.36
N ARG A 26 -4.45 -18.62 9.69
CA ARG A 26 -4.40 -18.84 8.24
C ARG A 26 -4.38 -17.53 7.46
N LEU A 27 -5.13 -16.52 7.91
CA LEU A 27 -5.13 -15.19 7.28
C LEU A 27 -3.73 -14.55 7.27
N THR A 28 -2.91 -14.81 8.30
CA THR A 28 -1.57 -14.22 8.41
C THR A 28 -0.47 -15.07 7.79
N ARG A 29 -0.63 -16.39 7.75
CA ARG A 29 0.39 -17.32 7.22
C ARG A 29 0.20 -17.69 5.75
N GLU A 30 -1.05 -17.72 5.26
CA GLU A 30 -1.39 -18.18 3.92
C GLU A 30 -1.90 -17.01 3.07
N PRO A 31 -1.06 -16.41 2.19
CA PRO A 31 -1.48 -15.25 1.39
C PRO A 31 -2.60 -15.59 0.39
N ALA A 32 -2.62 -16.83 -0.11
CA ALA A 32 -3.71 -17.29 -0.98
C ALA A 32 -5.06 -17.31 -0.24
N TYR A 33 -5.08 -17.82 1.00
CA TYR A 33 -6.26 -17.82 1.85
C TYR A 33 -6.69 -16.39 2.21
N ALA A 34 -5.73 -15.51 2.54
CA ALA A 34 -5.99 -14.11 2.82
C ALA A 34 -6.68 -13.42 1.64
N ARG A 35 -6.16 -13.59 0.42
CA ARG A 35 -6.73 -12.97 -0.78
C ARG A 35 -8.15 -13.46 -1.06
N GLN A 36 -8.37 -14.77 -0.99
CA GLN A 36 -9.69 -15.35 -1.22
C GLN A 36 -10.70 -14.86 -0.18
N ARG A 37 -10.36 -14.99 1.12
CA ARG A 37 -11.31 -14.63 2.19
C ARG A 37 -11.57 -13.13 2.26
N LEU A 38 -10.56 -12.29 2.01
CA LEU A 38 -10.77 -10.85 1.96
C LEU A 38 -11.70 -10.45 0.80
N ASN A 39 -11.57 -11.08 -0.38
CA ASN A 39 -12.51 -10.87 -1.49
C ASN A 39 -13.94 -11.31 -1.14
N GLU A 40 -14.10 -12.51 -0.59
CA GLU A 40 -15.43 -13.02 -0.21
C GLU A 40 -16.12 -12.12 0.82
N ILE A 41 -15.34 -11.55 1.75
CA ILE A 41 -15.85 -10.61 2.77
C ILE A 41 -16.15 -9.25 2.16
N GLU A 42 -15.32 -8.76 1.23
CA GLU A 42 -15.54 -7.51 0.49
C GLU A 42 -16.84 -7.57 -0.31
N ASP A 43 -17.07 -8.66 -1.05
CA ASP A 43 -18.27 -8.85 -1.87
C ASP A 43 -19.56 -8.95 -1.04
N ALA A 44 -19.46 -9.48 0.19
CA ALA A 44 -20.62 -9.66 1.07
C ALA A 44 -20.85 -8.49 2.03
N ALA A 45 -19.84 -7.63 2.25
CA ALA A 45 -19.92 -6.55 3.22
C ALA A 45 -20.63 -5.32 2.66
N GLU A 46 -21.69 -4.89 3.34
CA GLU A 46 -22.39 -3.62 3.04
C GLU A 46 -21.97 -2.48 4.00
N ASP A 47 -21.20 -2.80 5.04
CA ASP A 47 -20.76 -1.87 6.08
C ASP A 47 -19.46 -1.17 5.69
N GLU A 48 -19.48 0.16 5.63
CA GLU A 48 -18.34 0.98 5.21
C GLU A 48 -17.12 0.78 6.13
N ASP A 49 -17.32 0.74 7.44
CA ASP A 49 -16.24 0.54 8.41
C ASP A 49 -15.53 -0.81 8.18
N LEU A 50 -16.30 -1.88 7.90
CA LEU A 50 -15.76 -3.19 7.58
C LEU A 50 -14.98 -3.17 6.26
N LEU A 51 -15.48 -2.51 5.22
CA LEU A 51 -14.78 -2.35 3.94
C LEU A 51 -13.45 -1.62 4.11
N VAL A 52 -13.42 -0.56 4.92
CA VAL A 52 -12.18 0.16 5.26
C VAL A 52 -11.18 -0.75 5.99
N LEU A 53 -11.64 -1.62 6.89
CA LEU A 53 -10.77 -2.60 7.53
C LEU A 53 -10.21 -3.64 6.55
N VAL A 54 -11.03 -4.12 5.60
CA VAL A 54 -10.58 -5.06 4.56
C VAL A 54 -9.44 -4.46 3.75
N LEU A 55 -9.59 -3.22 3.29
CA LEU A 55 -8.56 -2.51 2.52
C LEU A 55 -7.25 -2.38 3.30
N ARG A 56 -7.32 -1.96 4.57
CA ARG A 56 -6.12 -1.86 5.43
C ARG A 56 -5.44 -3.21 5.65
N LEU A 57 -6.21 -4.28 5.84
CA LEU A 57 -5.67 -5.63 5.99
C LEU A 57 -5.02 -6.12 4.71
N ARG A 58 -5.59 -5.77 3.56
CA ARG A 58 -5.03 -6.11 2.25
C ARG A 58 -3.65 -5.48 2.08
N ASP A 59 -3.50 -4.19 2.37
CA ASP A 59 -2.20 -3.51 2.28
C ASP A 59 -1.14 -4.12 3.20
N HIS A 60 -1.55 -4.62 4.37
CA HIS A 60 -0.63 -5.22 5.34
C HIS A 60 -0.27 -6.69 5.04
N LEU A 61 -1.22 -7.51 4.58
CA LEU A 61 -1.05 -8.95 4.40
C LEU A 61 -0.65 -9.31 2.97
N LEU A 62 -1.07 -8.50 2.01
CA LEU A 62 -0.83 -8.65 0.60
C LEU A 62 -0.28 -7.33 0.09
N PRO A 63 0.93 -6.92 0.53
CA PRO A 63 1.58 -5.81 -0.14
C PRO A 63 1.60 -6.18 -1.62
N LEU A 64 0.83 -5.43 -2.43
CA LEU A 64 1.08 -5.41 -3.85
C LEU A 64 2.59 -5.21 -3.92
N ALA A 65 3.27 -5.99 -4.76
CA ALA A 65 4.65 -5.72 -5.11
C ALA A 65 4.65 -4.32 -5.75
N ALA A 66 4.62 -3.29 -4.89
CA ALA A 66 5.03 -1.96 -5.18
C ALA A 66 6.47 -2.19 -5.58
N GLU A 67 6.67 -2.04 -6.88
CA GLU A 67 7.94 -1.91 -7.53
C GLU A 67 8.96 -1.44 -6.50
N THR A 68 9.88 -2.34 -6.15
CA THR A 68 11.14 -1.91 -5.60
C THR A 68 11.65 -0.84 -6.56
N PRO A 69 11.79 0.44 -6.17
CA PRO A 69 12.96 1.12 -6.67
C PRO A 69 14.09 0.27 -6.08
N ALA A 70 14.72 -0.54 -6.92
CA ALA A 70 16.01 -1.09 -6.62
C ALA A 70 16.91 0.12 -6.36
N VAL A 71 16.97 0.58 -5.11
CA VAL A 71 18.04 1.43 -4.63
C VAL A 71 19.20 0.46 -4.44
N GLU A 72 19.81 0.19 -5.57
CA GLU A 72 21.11 -0.42 -5.71
C GLU A 72 22.05 0.28 -4.72
N THR A 73 22.76 -0.53 -3.96
CA THR A 73 23.85 -0.08 -3.10
C THR A 73 24.89 0.61 -3.96
N ALA A 74 24.90 1.94 -3.96
CA ALA A 74 26.04 2.73 -4.37
C ALA A 74 26.57 3.46 -3.14
N ALA A 75 27.79 3.08 -2.76
CA ALA A 75 28.60 3.70 -1.73
C ALA A 75 28.55 5.25 -1.79
N PRO A 76 28.74 5.95 -0.65
CA PRO A 76 28.88 7.40 -0.66
C PRO A 76 30.24 7.74 -1.28
N THR A 77 30.30 7.83 -2.62
CA THR A 77 31.32 8.64 -3.28
C THR A 77 30.67 9.98 -3.60
N GLU A 78 30.73 10.84 -2.60
CA GLU A 78 30.56 12.27 -2.71
C GLU A 78 31.38 12.77 -3.91
N SER A 79 30.67 13.04 -5.01
CA SER A 79 31.27 13.62 -6.22
C SER A 79 30.34 14.70 -6.75
N VAL A 80 30.50 15.86 -6.10
CA VAL A 80 30.41 17.22 -6.66
C VAL A 80 29.33 17.44 -7.71
N SER A 81 28.24 18.04 -7.23
CA SER A 81 27.24 18.77 -8.00
C SER A 81 27.87 19.69 -9.06
N ARG A 82 27.49 19.51 -10.32
CA ARG A 82 27.59 20.55 -11.35
C ARG A 82 26.31 20.54 -12.18
N PRO A 83 25.33 21.42 -11.92
CA PRO A 83 24.33 21.70 -12.92
C PRO A 83 24.97 22.56 -14.02
N ALA A 84 25.20 21.94 -15.18
CA ALA A 84 25.43 22.63 -16.42
C ALA A 84 24.12 23.34 -16.83
N THR A 85 23.92 24.55 -16.31
CA THR A 85 22.77 25.38 -16.67
C THR A 85 22.97 25.99 -18.06
N THR A 86 22.38 25.31 -19.03
CA THR A 86 21.71 25.78 -20.25
C THR A 86 22.06 27.18 -20.79
N ARG A 87 22.62 27.18 -22.00
CA ARG A 87 22.81 28.36 -22.87
C ARG A 87 21.51 29.18 -23.00
N SER A 88 21.56 30.42 -22.53
CA SER A 88 20.52 31.42 -22.76
C SER A 88 20.70 32.05 -24.14
N TYR A 89 19.78 31.76 -25.06
CA TYR A 89 19.65 32.47 -26.34
C TYR A 89 18.63 33.59 -26.19
N LEU A 90 19.06 34.79 -25.85
CA LEU A 90 18.27 36.01 -26.06
C LEU A 90 18.54 36.51 -27.48
N LYS A 91 17.80 35.95 -28.44
CA LYS A 91 17.58 36.59 -29.74
C LYS A 91 16.73 37.85 -29.50
N GLY A 92 17.26 38.97 -29.97
CA GLY A 92 16.71 40.30 -29.74
C GLY A 92 15.54 40.72 -30.62
N ALA A 93 15.20 42.00 -30.47
CA ALA A 93 14.29 42.88 -31.24
C ALA A 93 13.90 43.99 -30.24
N ARG A 94 14.15 45.30 -30.39
CA ARG A 94 14.02 46.28 -31.50
C ARG A 94 14.76 47.57 -31.05
N ALA A 95 15.43 48.35 -31.92
CA ALA A 95 14.90 49.52 -32.67
C ALA A 95 14.02 50.43 -31.78
N TRP A 96 14.36 51.68 -31.47
CA TRP A 96 14.87 52.81 -32.25
C TRP A 96 15.67 53.76 -31.34
#